data_AF-A0A496ZPG9-F1
#
_entry.id   AF-A0A496ZPG9-F1
#
_cell.length_a   1.000
_cell.length_b   1.000
_cell.length_c   1.000
_cell.angle_alpha   90.00
_cell.angle_beta   90.00
_cell.angle_gamma   90.00
#
_symmetry.space_group_name_H-M   'P 1'
#
loop_
_entity.id
_entity.type
_entity.pdbx_description
1 polymer ?
#
loop_
_entity_poly.entity_id
_entity_poly.type
_entity_poly.pdbx_seq_one_letter_code
_entity_poly.pdbx_strand_id
1 'polypeptide(L)'
;IIKSPKECKSIVIKPEKLKYRVLMIHKDKKDLKGTNILKYIKEGERKEFHKRPTCASRKRWYELQDFRPDILWWVNIGERFACFYNASKCFVDKMFYGIFPTERKNSQTILSLLNTSLELLIIENVGQELTGALTFLMHDVWMVERLPILDPSKLTDSQSHRIKKCLKKISNQRLDFIYEELGTSSPDKIAIPKVKPDRRALDKIIMEEILGLTDEEQLEVYRAVVDLVRSRIIKANSVKLSKKIKKGLDIDLFIRDVMQEVGEETLGKFYKEKVLTHKPLYTRNLSSFIDKEVKIEKEIFGWKLSSKKEYLECPSEEEAKYLKIWVEAGVEKIKVPKDENYLKEILPQLESLKQRIDEKICIYLDSILDQKFRSQIQHKLWQKIVSQ
;
A
#
# COMPACT_ATOMS: atom_id res chain seq x y z
N ILE A 1 -22.21 -7.32 5.79
CA ILE A 1 -20.99 -8.16 5.95
C ILE A 1 -19.83 -7.22 6.24
N ILE A 2 -18.97 -7.58 7.17
CA ILE A 2 -17.80 -6.78 7.54
C ILE A 2 -16.63 -7.30 6.70
N LYS A 3 -16.18 -6.52 5.70
CA LYS A 3 -15.11 -6.94 4.79
C LYS A 3 -13.74 -6.45 5.22
N SER A 4 -13.69 -5.26 5.81
CA SER A 4 -12.44 -4.70 6.30
C SER A 4 -12.62 -4.06 7.67
N PRO A 5 -11.67 -4.27 8.60
CA PRO A 5 -11.54 -3.51 9.84
C PRO A 5 -11.47 -2.00 9.64
N LYS A 6 -11.03 -1.53 8.47
CA LYS A 6 -11.05 -0.09 8.12
C LYS A 6 -12.47 0.49 8.08
N GLU A 7 -13.50 -0.34 7.88
CA GLU A 7 -14.90 0.07 7.94
C GLU A 7 -15.40 0.22 9.40
N CYS A 8 -14.72 -0.42 10.35
CA CYS A 8 -15.04 -0.34 11.78
C CYS A 8 -14.44 0.94 12.37
N LYS A 9 -15.29 1.97 12.50
CA LYS A 9 -14.88 3.26 13.07
C LYS A 9 -14.83 3.28 14.60
N SER A 10 -15.37 2.27 15.26
CA SER A 10 -15.51 2.15 16.72
C SER A 10 -15.47 0.68 17.12
N ILE A 11 -15.21 0.40 18.41
CA ILE A 11 -15.18 -0.98 18.95
C ILE A 11 -16.51 -1.69 18.70
N VAL A 12 -17.64 -1.02 18.97
CA VAL A 12 -18.96 -1.59 18.67
C VAL A 12 -19.28 -1.38 17.19
N ILE A 13 -19.55 -2.49 16.50
CA ILE A 13 -19.89 -2.48 15.08
C ILE A 13 -21.34 -2.03 14.92
N LYS A 14 -21.52 -1.04 14.05
CA LYS A 14 -22.82 -0.44 13.69
C LYS A 14 -23.16 -0.86 12.26
N PRO A 15 -24.10 -1.81 12.04
CA PRO A 15 -24.41 -2.34 10.70
C PRO A 15 -24.77 -1.26 9.68
N GLU A 16 -25.46 -0.21 10.13
CA GLU A 16 -25.87 0.93 9.33
C GLU A 16 -24.67 1.67 8.72
N LYS A 17 -23.48 1.60 9.34
CA LYS A 17 -22.25 2.24 8.87
C LYS A 17 -21.39 1.35 7.95
N LEU A 18 -21.71 0.07 7.80
CA LEU A 18 -20.95 -0.84 6.93
C LEU A 18 -21.24 -0.52 5.45
N LYS A 19 -20.24 -0.60 4.57
CA LYS A 19 -20.44 -0.36 3.13
C LYS A 19 -21.15 -1.52 2.45
N TYR A 20 -20.80 -2.75 2.83
CA TYR A 20 -21.24 -3.95 2.13
C TYR A 20 -22.46 -4.59 2.79
N ARG A 21 -23.47 -4.88 1.97
CA ARG A 21 -24.63 -5.71 2.32
C ARG A 21 -24.50 -7.07 1.65
N VAL A 22 -24.99 -8.10 2.32
CA VAL A 22 -25.10 -9.45 1.77
C VAL A 22 -26.57 -9.82 1.70
N LEU A 23 -27.02 -10.27 0.54
CA LEU A 23 -28.37 -10.79 0.35
C LEU A 23 -28.35 -12.28 0.68
N MET A 24 -28.95 -12.65 1.81
CA MET A 24 -29.01 -14.04 2.28
C MET A 24 -30.33 -14.68 1.86
N ILE A 25 -30.27 -15.79 1.12
CA ILE A 25 -31.44 -16.46 0.55
C ILE A 25 -31.60 -17.85 1.15
N HIS A 26 -32.56 -17.97 2.08
CA HIS A 26 -32.87 -19.21 2.78
C HIS A 26 -34.00 -20.03 2.13
N LYS A 27 -34.05 -20.02 0.78
CA LYS A 27 -35.10 -20.68 0.00
C LYS A 27 -34.51 -21.59 -1.08
N ASP A 28 -35.23 -22.67 -1.40
CA ASP A 28 -34.86 -23.53 -2.52
C ASP A 28 -35.21 -22.86 -3.86
N LYS A 29 -34.54 -23.27 -4.94
CA LYS A 29 -34.79 -22.72 -6.29
C LYS A 29 -36.26 -22.78 -6.71
N LYS A 30 -37.01 -23.80 -6.24
CA LYS A 30 -38.45 -23.96 -6.50
C LYS A 30 -39.29 -22.80 -5.93
N ASP A 31 -38.88 -22.26 -4.79
CA ASP A 31 -39.59 -21.18 -4.08
C ASP A 31 -39.13 -19.78 -4.55
N LEU A 32 -38.19 -19.73 -5.48
CA LEU A 32 -37.62 -18.51 -6.07
C LEU A 32 -38.11 -18.28 -7.51
N LYS A 33 -39.07 -19.06 -8.00
CA LYS A 33 -39.65 -18.89 -9.34
C LYS A 33 -40.19 -17.47 -9.51
N GLY A 34 -39.97 -16.90 -10.70
CA GLY A 34 -40.36 -15.52 -11.02
C GLY A 34 -39.46 -14.42 -10.45
N THR A 35 -38.51 -14.73 -9.57
CA THR A 35 -37.61 -13.73 -8.97
C THR A 35 -36.34 -13.52 -9.80
N ASN A 36 -35.76 -12.31 -9.73
CA ASN A 36 -34.42 -12.05 -10.29
C ASN A 36 -33.31 -12.80 -9.54
N ILE A 37 -33.55 -13.21 -8.29
CA ILE A 37 -32.63 -14.03 -7.49
C ILE A 37 -32.39 -15.37 -8.18
N LEU A 38 -33.46 -16.04 -8.66
CA LEU A 38 -33.32 -17.31 -9.37
C LEU A 38 -32.53 -17.15 -10.68
N LYS A 39 -32.70 -16.03 -11.39
CA LYS A 39 -31.93 -15.72 -12.60
C LYS A 39 -30.43 -15.63 -12.29
N TYR A 40 -30.07 -14.90 -11.23
CA TYR A 40 -28.68 -14.78 -10.78
C TYR A 40 -28.07 -16.12 -10.35
N ILE A 41 -28.82 -16.94 -9.61
CA ILE A 41 -28.38 -18.29 -9.23
C ILE A 41 -28.13 -19.14 -10.48
N LYS A 42 -29.06 -19.17 -11.44
CA LYS A 42 -28.88 -19.94 -12.69
C LYS A 42 -27.70 -19.44 -13.51
N GLU A 43 -27.44 -18.14 -13.54
CA GLU A 43 -26.26 -17.58 -14.21
C GLU A 43 -24.96 -18.05 -13.55
N GLY A 44 -24.90 -18.02 -12.20
CA GLY A 44 -23.76 -18.56 -11.45
C GLY A 44 -23.58 -20.07 -11.66
N GLU A 45 -24.66 -20.82 -11.82
CA GLU A 45 -24.64 -22.25 -12.16
C GLU A 45 -24.06 -22.48 -13.56
N ARG A 46 -24.46 -21.67 -14.55
CA ARG A 46 -23.88 -21.68 -15.91
C ARG A 46 -22.39 -21.32 -15.93
N LYS A 47 -21.94 -20.49 -14.98
CA LYS A 47 -20.52 -20.14 -14.74
C LYS A 47 -19.80 -21.13 -13.81
N GLU A 48 -20.45 -22.25 -13.48
CA GLU A 48 -19.91 -23.34 -12.66
C GLU A 48 -19.51 -22.93 -11.23
N PHE A 49 -20.03 -21.83 -10.69
CA PHE A 49 -19.72 -21.39 -9.32
C PHE A 49 -20.10 -22.43 -8.27
N HIS A 50 -21.23 -23.11 -8.49
CA HIS A 50 -21.71 -24.21 -7.66
C HIS A 50 -20.76 -25.42 -7.61
N LYS A 51 -19.88 -25.61 -8.61
CA LYS A 51 -18.92 -26.73 -8.66
C LYS A 51 -17.61 -26.41 -7.94
N ARG A 52 -17.38 -25.15 -7.52
CA ARG A 52 -16.14 -24.75 -6.85
C ARG A 52 -16.01 -25.46 -5.49
N PRO A 53 -14.79 -25.76 -5.01
CA PRO A 53 -14.58 -26.59 -3.81
C PRO A 53 -15.35 -26.14 -2.56
N THR A 54 -15.45 -24.83 -2.31
CA THR A 54 -16.14 -24.28 -1.13
C THR A 54 -17.67 -24.17 -1.28
N CYS A 55 -18.18 -24.43 -2.48
CA CYS A 55 -19.59 -24.30 -2.86
C CYS A 55 -20.23 -25.67 -3.12
N ALA A 56 -19.48 -26.61 -3.69
CA ALA A 56 -19.96 -27.94 -4.12
C ALA A 56 -20.52 -28.78 -2.98
N SER A 57 -19.98 -28.64 -1.77
CA SER A 57 -20.44 -29.37 -0.58
C SER A 57 -21.70 -28.78 0.07
N ARG A 58 -22.18 -27.60 -0.37
CA ARG A 58 -23.32 -26.92 0.26
C ARG A 58 -24.63 -27.38 -0.36
N LYS A 59 -25.63 -27.64 0.48
CA LYS A 59 -27.02 -27.89 0.04
C LYS A 59 -27.54 -26.79 -0.89
N ARG A 60 -27.27 -25.53 -0.54
CA ARG A 60 -27.49 -24.35 -1.39
C ARG A 60 -26.17 -23.61 -1.54
N TRP A 61 -25.54 -23.73 -2.71
CA TRP A 61 -24.22 -23.14 -2.96
C TRP A 61 -24.17 -21.61 -2.77
N TYR A 62 -25.32 -20.94 -2.91
CA TYR A 62 -25.50 -19.50 -2.76
C TYR A 62 -25.81 -19.03 -1.32
N GLU A 63 -25.92 -19.95 -0.35
CA GLU A 63 -25.96 -19.59 1.09
C GLU A 63 -24.54 -19.52 1.67
N LEU A 64 -24.36 -18.63 2.65
CA LEU A 64 -23.19 -18.60 3.52
C LEU A 64 -23.45 -19.43 4.79
N GLN A 65 -22.40 -20.04 5.32
CA GLN A 65 -22.45 -20.67 6.65
C GLN A 65 -22.76 -19.63 7.72
N ASP A 66 -23.46 -20.07 8.77
CA ASP A 66 -23.84 -19.23 9.89
C ASP A 66 -22.66 -19.00 10.85
N PHE A 67 -21.73 -18.13 10.45
CA PHE A 67 -20.58 -17.73 11.26
C PHE A 67 -20.73 -16.27 11.71
N ARG A 68 -21.27 -16.09 12.93
CA ARG A 68 -21.60 -14.78 13.52
C ARG A 68 -21.09 -14.68 14.97
N PRO A 69 -19.75 -14.60 15.17
CA PRO A 69 -19.13 -14.48 16.50
C PRO A 69 -19.57 -13.22 17.25
N ASP A 70 -19.46 -13.23 18.58
CA ASP A 70 -19.75 -12.06 19.43
C ASP A 70 -18.61 -11.04 19.40
N ILE A 71 -17.37 -11.51 19.36
CA ILE A 71 -16.16 -10.68 19.35
C ILE A 71 -15.34 -10.99 18.11
N LEU A 72 -14.82 -9.95 17.45
CA LEU A 72 -13.98 -10.09 16.26
C LEU A 72 -12.54 -9.70 16.58
N TRP A 73 -11.62 -10.61 16.30
CA TRP A 73 -10.19 -10.37 16.31
C TRP A 73 -9.73 -9.92 14.93
N TRP A 74 -8.95 -8.85 14.83
CA TRP A 74 -8.38 -8.42 13.55
C TRP A 74 -7.07 -9.17 13.28
N VAL A 75 -7.03 -9.90 12.16
CA VAL A 75 -5.86 -10.68 11.68
C VAL A 75 -4.59 -9.84 11.47
N ASN A 76 -4.69 -8.59 10.97
CA ASN A 76 -3.53 -7.77 10.61
C ASN A 76 -3.47 -6.50 11.47
N ILE A 77 -2.64 -6.49 12.51
CA ILE A 77 -2.59 -5.42 13.51
C ILE A 77 -1.57 -4.37 13.09
N GLY A 78 -2.05 -3.16 12.78
CA GLY A 78 -1.22 -2.03 12.35
C GLY A 78 -1.10 -0.96 13.43
N GLU A 79 -1.10 0.30 13.00
CA GLU A 79 -1.02 1.48 13.89
C GLU A 79 -2.34 1.75 14.65
N ARG A 80 -3.39 1.00 14.32
CA ARG A 80 -4.71 1.04 14.93
C ARG A 80 -5.11 -0.38 15.27
N PHE A 81 -5.65 -0.58 16.47
CA PHE A 81 -6.12 -1.88 16.90
C PHE A 81 -7.32 -1.77 17.82
N ALA A 82 -8.29 -2.66 17.61
CA ALA A 82 -9.30 -3.00 18.59
C ALA A 82 -9.77 -4.43 18.33
N CYS A 83 -10.13 -5.14 19.38
CA CYS A 83 -11.10 -6.22 19.25
C CYS A 83 -12.49 -5.60 19.13
N PHE A 84 -13.33 -6.09 18.21
CA PHE A 84 -14.61 -5.47 17.91
C PHE A 84 -15.79 -6.25 18.49
N TYR A 85 -16.84 -5.55 18.90
CA TYR A 85 -18.10 -6.16 19.30
C TYR A 85 -19.07 -6.28 18.12
N ASN A 86 -19.43 -7.50 17.78
CA ASN A 86 -20.40 -7.79 16.72
C ASN A 86 -21.82 -7.92 17.28
N ALA A 87 -22.30 -6.84 17.91
CA ALA A 87 -23.60 -6.79 18.61
C ALA A 87 -24.77 -7.26 17.73
N SER A 88 -24.76 -6.87 16.46
CA SER A 88 -25.82 -7.17 15.50
C SER A 88 -25.63 -8.47 14.75
N LYS A 89 -24.64 -9.28 15.12
CA LYS A 89 -24.37 -10.59 14.51
C LYS A 89 -24.22 -10.47 12.98
N CYS A 90 -23.41 -9.53 12.53
CA CYS A 90 -23.05 -9.41 11.12
C CYS A 90 -22.17 -10.59 10.68
N PHE A 91 -22.33 -11.02 9.42
CA PHE A 91 -21.34 -11.88 8.75
C PHE A 91 -19.99 -11.17 8.65
N VAL A 92 -18.91 -11.94 8.72
CA VAL A 92 -17.53 -11.45 8.70
C VAL A 92 -16.75 -12.09 7.56
N ASP A 93 -15.81 -11.32 7.00
CA ASP A 93 -14.82 -11.80 6.05
C ASP A 93 -13.64 -12.46 6.78
N LYS A 94 -12.77 -13.17 6.04
CA LYS A 94 -11.58 -13.86 6.56
C LYS A 94 -10.55 -12.94 7.23
N MET A 95 -10.71 -11.62 7.11
CA MET A 95 -9.90 -10.62 7.80
C MET A 95 -10.12 -10.58 9.32
N PHE A 96 -11.06 -11.39 9.83
CA PHE A 96 -11.35 -11.54 11.24
C PHE A 96 -11.36 -13.00 11.68
N TYR A 97 -10.87 -13.23 12.89
CA TYR A 97 -11.21 -14.44 13.64
C TYR A 97 -12.37 -14.17 14.58
N GLY A 98 -13.20 -15.19 14.77
CA GLY A 98 -14.36 -15.11 15.64
C GLY A 98 -14.04 -15.67 17.01
N ILE A 99 -14.30 -14.90 18.06
CA ILE A 99 -14.24 -15.37 19.44
C ILE A 99 -15.67 -15.60 19.92
N PHE A 100 -15.92 -16.81 20.43
CA PHE A 100 -17.20 -17.26 20.98
C PHE A 100 -17.03 -17.49 22.48
N PRO A 101 -17.46 -16.54 23.33
CA PRO A 101 -17.45 -16.74 24.76
C PRO A 101 -18.31 -17.94 25.15
N THR A 102 -17.78 -18.85 25.97
CA THR A 102 -18.52 -19.99 26.53
C THR A 102 -19.81 -19.52 27.21
N GLU A 103 -19.69 -18.42 27.97
CA GLU A 103 -20.83 -17.75 28.59
C GLU A 103 -21.03 -16.36 27.97
N ARG A 104 -22.14 -16.20 27.23
CA ARG A 104 -22.42 -14.95 26.48
C ARG A 104 -22.51 -13.69 27.36
N LYS A 105 -22.83 -13.83 28.65
CA LYS A 105 -22.82 -12.70 29.62
C LYS A 105 -21.43 -12.10 29.82
N ASN A 106 -20.37 -12.86 29.49
CA ASN A 106 -18.97 -12.44 29.62
C ASN A 106 -18.43 -11.74 28.36
N SER A 107 -19.18 -11.70 27.25
CA SER A 107 -18.71 -11.11 25.98
C SER A 107 -18.16 -9.70 26.16
N GLN A 108 -18.86 -8.83 26.90
CA GLN A 108 -18.38 -7.46 27.13
C GLN A 108 -17.16 -7.43 28.06
N THR A 109 -17.10 -8.30 29.07
CA THR A 109 -15.94 -8.38 29.96
C THR A 109 -14.69 -8.80 29.19
N ILE A 110 -14.78 -9.90 28.43
CA ILE A 110 -13.70 -10.42 27.59
C ILE A 110 -13.26 -9.35 26.59
N LEU A 111 -14.22 -8.71 25.92
CA LEU A 111 -13.94 -7.63 24.98
C LEU A 111 -13.19 -6.47 25.63
N SER A 112 -13.55 -6.09 26.86
CA SER A 112 -12.84 -5.04 27.59
C SER A 112 -11.40 -5.44 27.88
N LEU A 113 -11.17 -6.65 28.39
CA LEU A 113 -9.83 -7.17 28.69
C LEU A 113 -8.95 -7.15 27.44
N LEU A 114 -9.51 -7.60 26.32
CA LEU A 114 -8.84 -7.62 25.02
C LEU A 114 -8.55 -6.24 24.41
N ASN A 115 -9.10 -5.16 24.99
CA ASN A 115 -8.90 -3.78 24.55
C ASN A 115 -8.13 -2.96 25.61
N THR A 116 -7.34 -3.60 26.47
CA THR A 116 -6.44 -2.89 27.41
C THR A 116 -5.09 -2.61 26.76
N SER A 117 -4.34 -1.65 27.32
CA SER A 117 -2.96 -1.41 26.88
C SER A 117 -2.00 -2.54 27.29
N LEU A 118 -2.32 -3.28 28.37
CA LEU A 118 -1.57 -4.48 28.75
C LEU A 118 -1.76 -5.58 27.70
N GLU A 119 -2.99 -5.79 27.24
CA GLU A 119 -3.25 -6.76 26.18
C GLU A 119 -2.54 -6.36 24.89
N LEU A 120 -2.55 -5.06 24.54
CA LEU A 120 -1.80 -4.56 23.38
C LEU A 120 -0.31 -4.93 23.44
N LEU A 121 0.31 -4.87 24.61
CA LEU A 121 1.70 -5.31 24.80
C LEU A 121 1.87 -6.79 24.46
N ILE A 122 0.99 -7.64 24.99
CA ILE A 122 1.02 -9.10 24.75
C ILE A 122 0.81 -9.39 23.26
N ILE A 123 -0.17 -8.73 22.66
CA ILE A 123 -0.51 -8.84 21.24
C ILE A 123 0.69 -8.52 20.35
N GLU A 124 1.36 -7.40 20.62
CA GLU A 124 2.51 -6.95 19.85
C GLU A 124 3.70 -7.93 19.94
N ASN A 125 3.82 -8.68 21.05
CA ASN A 125 4.85 -9.71 21.21
C ASN A 125 4.49 -11.06 20.56
N VAL A 126 3.20 -11.40 20.48
CA VAL A 126 2.74 -12.67 19.89
C VAL A 126 2.59 -12.58 18.37
N GLY A 127 2.35 -11.37 17.84
CA GLY A 127 2.15 -11.16 16.41
C GLY A 127 3.39 -11.47 15.58
N GLN A 128 3.19 -12.11 14.42
CA GLN A 128 4.27 -12.41 13.51
C GLN A 128 4.54 -11.24 12.56
N GLU A 129 5.78 -10.76 12.58
CA GLU A 129 6.30 -9.95 11.48
C GLU A 129 6.45 -10.81 10.23
N LEU A 130 5.86 -10.39 9.12
CA LEU A 130 5.99 -11.09 7.83
C LEU A 130 7.37 -10.83 7.21
N THR A 131 7.44 -9.99 6.18
CA THR A 131 8.69 -9.70 5.46
C THR A 131 9.49 -8.55 6.09
N GLY A 132 9.05 -8.05 7.24
CA GLY A 132 9.57 -6.81 7.83
C GLY A 132 9.32 -5.55 7.00
N ALA A 133 8.72 -5.65 5.81
CA ALA A 133 8.40 -4.53 4.91
C ALA A 133 6.96 -3.99 5.07
N LEU A 134 6.17 -4.66 5.92
CA LEU A 134 4.78 -4.33 6.18
C LEU A 134 4.68 -3.70 7.57
N THR A 135 3.87 -2.65 7.69
CA THR A 135 3.68 -1.91 8.94
C THR A 135 2.71 -2.60 9.91
N PHE A 136 2.31 -3.83 9.61
CA PHE A 136 1.38 -4.61 10.43
C PHE A 136 1.97 -5.97 10.82
N LEU A 137 1.56 -6.45 11.98
CA LEU A 137 1.74 -7.83 12.44
C LEU A 137 0.60 -8.70 11.90
N MET A 138 0.92 -9.93 11.53
CA MET A 138 -0.09 -10.93 11.22
C MET A 138 -0.29 -11.83 12.43
N HIS A 139 -1.54 -12.10 12.76
CA HIS A 139 -1.92 -13.10 13.76
C HIS A 139 -2.57 -14.28 13.05
N ASP A 140 -2.09 -15.49 13.32
CA ASP A 140 -2.81 -16.71 12.96
C ASP A 140 -3.76 -17.14 14.09
N VAL A 141 -4.75 -17.97 13.75
CA VAL A 141 -5.79 -18.42 14.70
C VAL A 141 -5.17 -19.05 15.95
N TRP A 142 -4.16 -19.91 15.78
CA TRP A 142 -3.50 -20.62 16.88
C TRP A 142 -2.70 -19.68 17.80
N MET A 143 -2.24 -18.52 17.28
CA MET A 143 -1.56 -17.51 18.09
C MET A 143 -2.57 -16.81 19.00
N VAL A 144 -3.72 -16.44 18.42
CA VAL A 144 -4.82 -15.80 19.16
C VAL A 144 -5.41 -16.74 20.22
N GLU A 145 -5.53 -18.03 19.90
CA GLU A 145 -6.00 -19.06 20.82
C GLU A 145 -5.12 -19.18 22.09
N ARG A 146 -3.83 -18.88 21.97
CA ARG A 146 -2.84 -19.00 23.05
C ARG A 146 -2.57 -17.69 23.80
N LEU A 147 -3.27 -16.61 23.45
CA LEU A 147 -3.09 -15.33 24.14
C LEU A 147 -3.47 -15.45 25.62
N PRO A 148 -2.57 -15.10 26.54
CA PRO A 148 -2.92 -15.04 27.96
C PRO A 148 -3.85 -13.86 28.18
N ILE A 149 -5.06 -14.14 28.65
CA ILE A 149 -6.02 -13.13 29.08
C ILE A 149 -6.36 -13.34 30.55
N LEU A 150 -6.74 -12.27 31.24
CA LEU A 150 -7.29 -12.39 32.59
C LEU A 150 -8.55 -13.24 32.58
N ASP A 151 -8.61 -14.20 33.49
CA ASP A 151 -9.76 -15.07 33.66
C ASP A 151 -10.98 -14.27 34.15
N PRO A 152 -12.04 -14.10 33.32
CA PRO A 152 -13.20 -13.30 33.70
C PRO A 152 -13.95 -13.84 34.92
N SER A 153 -13.79 -15.13 35.25
CA SER A 153 -14.44 -15.77 36.39
C SER A 153 -13.81 -15.35 37.73
N LYS A 154 -12.58 -14.83 37.72
CA LYS A 154 -11.87 -14.35 38.92
C LYS A 154 -12.17 -12.88 39.26
N LEU A 155 -12.92 -12.20 38.40
CA LEU A 155 -13.30 -10.81 38.63
C LEU A 155 -14.51 -10.73 39.57
N THR A 156 -14.46 -9.83 40.54
CA THR A 156 -15.63 -9.50 41.35
C THR A 156 -16.73 -8.86 40.49
N ASP A 157 -17.98 -8.96 40.92
CA ASP A 157 -19.11 -8.32 40.23
C ASP A 157 -18.92 -6.80 40.07
N SER A 158 -18.35 -6.16 41.10
CA SER A 158 -18.00 -4.73 41.08
C SER A 158 -16.96 -4.40 40.00
N GLN A 159 -15.86 -5.17 39.92
CA GLN A 159 -14.86 -5.02 38.87
C GLN A 159 -15.47 -5.24 37.49
N SER A 160 -16.23 -6.33 37.30
CA SER A 160 -16.91 -6.64 36.04
C SER A 160 -17.83 -5.51 35.58
N HIS A 161 -18.61 -4.93 36.51
CA HIS A 161 -19.51 -3.82 36.21
C HIS A 161 -18.75 -2.56 35.79
N ARG A 162 -17.69 -2.20 36.52
CA ARG A 162 -16.86 -1.03 36.22
C ARG A 162 -16.13 -1.17 34.87
N ILE A 163 -15.59 -2.35 34.59
CA ILE A 163 -14.94 -2.68 33.31
C ILE A 163 -15.91 -2.52 32.14
N LYS A 164 -17.15 -3.04 32.27
CA LYS A 164 -18.21 -2.87 31.26
C LYS A 164 -18.60 -1.40 31.07
N LYS A 165 -18.64 -0.63 32.15
CA LYS A 165 -18.91 0.82 32.10
C LYS A 165 -17.82 1.58 31.34
N CYS A 166 -16.54 1.26 31.57
CA CYS A 166 -15.43 1.84 30.81
C CYS A 166 -15.52 1.50 29.31
N LEU A 167 -15.78 0.23 28.99
CA LEU A 167 -15.98 -0.19 27.60
C LEU A 167 -17.11 0.58 26.91
N LYS A 168 -18.24 0.84 27.59
CA LYS A 168 -19.33 1.64 27.01
C LYS A 168 -18.88 3.05 26.60
N LYS A 169 -17.93 3.64 27.31
CA LYS A 169 -17.36 4.96 26.97
C LYS A 169 -16.43 4.85 25.76
N ILE A 170 -15.42 3.98 25.83
CA ILE A 170 -14.42 3.80 24.76
C ILE A 170 -15.09 3.34 23.46
N SER A 171 -16.09 2.45 23.55
CA SER A 171 -16.70 1.84 22.39
C SER A 171 -17.55 2.75 21.52
N ASN A 172 -17.94 3.93 22.01
CA ASN A 172 -18.66 4.92 21.23
C ASN A 172 -17.74 5.95 20.56
N GLN A 173 -16.45 5.92 20.88
CA GLN A 173 -15.46 6.84 20.32
C GLN A 173 -14.96 6.33 18.98
N ARG A 174 -14.39 7.26 18.21
CA ARG A 174 -13.63 6.91 17.02
C ARG A 174 -12.40 6.13 17.47
N LEU A 175 -12.16 5.00 16.83
CA LEU A 175 -10.92 4.25 17.01
C LEU A 175 -9.78 5.10 16.45
N ASP A 176 -8.80 5.44 17.27
CA ASP A 176 -7.68 6.30 16.87
C ASP A 176 -6.41 5.48 16.71
N PHE A 177 -5.29 6.14 16.41
CA PHE A 177 -3.99 5.48 16.40
C PHE A 177 -3.54 5.14 17.82
N ILE A 178 -2.82 4.03 17.99
CA ILE A 178 -2.34 3.57 19.31
C ILE A 178 -1.54 4.68 20.00
N TYR A 179 -0.65 5.37 19.27
CA TYR A 179 0.13 6.48 19.80
C TYR A 179 -0.72 7.71 20.18
N GLU A 180 -1.87 7.95 19.54
CA GLU A 180 -2.77 9.04 19.93
C GLU A 180 -3.55 8.71 21.20
N GLU A 181 -3.87 7.44 21.41
CA GLU A 181 -4.54 6.98 22.62
C GLU A 181 -3.61 6.98 23.84
N LEU A 182 -2.32 6.69 23.63
CA LEU A 182 -1.27 6.76 24.64
C LEU A 182 -0.64 8.15 24.77
N GLY A 183 -1.01 9.08 23.89
CA GLY A 183 -0.64 10.50 23.95
C GLY A 183 0.69 10.88 23.30
N THR A 184 1.47 9.92 22.75
CA THR A 184 2.69 10.20 22.00
C THR A 184 3.16 9.00 21.17
N SER A 185 3.92 9.27 20.11
CA SER A 185 4.65 8.27 19.31
C SER A 185 6.10 8.07 19.76
N SER A 186 6.54 8.73 20.84
CA SER A 186 7.90 8.65 21.38
C SER A 186 7.86 8.01 22.77
N PRO A 187 8.49 6.84 22.98
CA PRO A 187 8.48 6.15 24.27
C PRO A 187 8.92 7.07 25.43
N ASP A 188 9.99 7.85 25.26
CA ASP A 188 10.54 8.74 26.29
C ASP A 188 9.60 9.89 26.70
N LYS A 189 8.55 10.16 25.91
CA LYS A 189 7.59 11.26 26.16
C LYS A 189 6.28 10.77 26.79
N ILE A 190 6.17 9.47 27.07
CA ILE A 190 5.01 8.84 27.68
C ILE A 190 4.82 9.37 29.11
N ALA A 191 3.58 9.75 29.41
CA ALA A 191 3.19 10.22 30.74
C ALA A 191 1.72 9.87 30.98
N ILE A 192 1.40 9.36 32.18
CA ILE A 192 0.04 8.96 32.56
C ILE A 192 -1.01 10.05 32.26
N PRO A 193 -0.78 11.35 32.56
CA PRO A 193 -1.76 12.40 32.28
C PRO A 193 -2.06 12.61 30.79
N LYS A 194 -1.22 12.12 29.88
CA LYS A 194 -1.40 12.26 28.43
C LYS A 194 -2.15 11.08 27.80
N VAL A 195 -2.27 9.95 28.53
CA VAL A 195 -3.09 8.80 28.08
C VAL A 195 -4.55 9.22 28.08
N LYS A 196 -5.31 8.86 27.03
CA LYS A 196 -6.72 9.24 26.93
C LYS A 196 -7.49 8.81 28.18
N PRO A 197 -8.34 9.69 28.76
CA PRO A 197 -8.97 9.41 30.05
C PRO A 197 -9.78 8.11 30.10
N ASP A 198 -10.52 7.78 29.05
CA ASP A 198 -11.32 6.55 29.02
C ASP A 198 -10.48 5.29 28.86
N ARG A 199 -9.37 5.36 28.11
CA ARG A 199 -8.36 4.28 28.01
C ARG A 199 -7.70 4.07 29.37
N ARG A 200 -7.20 5.15 29.98
CA ARG A 200 -6.56 5.14 31.31
C ARG A 200 -7.50 4.59 32.39
N ALA A 201 -8.79 4.92 32.34
CA ALA A 201 -9.77 4.43 33.31
C ALA A 201 -9.97 2.90 33.24
N LEU A 202 -9.91 2.31 32.04
CA LEU A 202 -9.91 0.86 31.89
C LEU A 202 -8.59 0.26 32.37
N ASP A 203 -7.47 0.81 31.91
CA ASP A 203 -6.13 0.31 32.25
C ASP A 203 -5.85 0.39 33.75
N LYS A 204 -6.33 1.42 34.47
CA LYS A 204 -6.19 1.53 35.93
C LYS A 204 -6.85 0.36 36.67
N ILE A 205 -8.05 -0.04 36.26
CA ILE A 205 -8.74 -1.17 36.89
C ILE A 205 -7.95 -2.46 36.68
N ILE A 206 -7.45 -2.67 35.45
CA ILE A 206 -6.77 -3.91 35.10
C ILE A 206 -5.36 -3.97 35.67
N MET A 207 -4.56 -2.94 35.45
CA MET A 207 -3.16 -2.93 35.83
C MET A 207 -2.96 -2.67 37.32
N GLU A 208 -3.62 -1.67 37.89
CA GLU A 208 -3.41 -1.27 39.29
C GLU A 208 -4.24 -2.14 40.24
N GLU A 209 -5.56 -2.20 40.04
CA GLU A 209 -6.45 -2.80 41.04
C GLU A 209 -6.48 -4.34 40.99
N ILE A 210 -6.35 -4.93 39.80
CA ILE A 210 -6.41 -6.40 39.63
C ILE A 210 -5.00 -7.00 39.67
N LEU A 211 -4.03 -6.37 39.00
CA LEU A 211 -2.66 -6.90 38.88
C LEU A 211 -1.67 -6.29 39.88
N GLY A 212 -2.00 -5.17 40.53
CA GLY A 212 -1.13 -4.55 41.52
C GLY A 212 0.07 -3.81 40.94
N LEU A 213 0.04 -3.46 39.64
CA LEU A 213 1.12 -2.71 38.98
C LEU A 213 1.19 -1.29 39.52
N THR A 214 2.40 -0.86 39.88
CA THR A 214 2.73 0.50 40.26
C THR A 214 2.57 1.47 39.08
N ASP A 215 2.50 2.78 39.34
CA ASP A 215 2.44 3.78 38.28
C ASP A 215 3.66 3.71 37.33
N GLU A 216 4.83 3.36 37.84
CA GLU A 216 6.04 3.21 37.02
C GLU A 216 5.95 1.97 36.10
N GLU A 217 5.50 0.82 36.62
CA GLU A 217 5.30 -0.37 35.79
C GLU A 217 4.21 -0.14 34.72
N GLN A 218 3.17 0.62 35.05
CA GLN A 218 2.15 1.03 34.07
C GLN A 218 2.75 1.93 32.98
N LEU A 219 3.63 2.87 33.35
CA LEU A 219 4.38 3.68 32.37
C LEU A 219 5.25 2.81 31.47
N GLU A 220 5.93 1.81 32.01
CA GLU A 220 6.73 0.86 31.24
C GLU A 220 5.89 0.06 30.24
N VAL A 221 4.69 -0.38 30.62
CA VAL A 221 3.76 -1.03 29.68
C VAL A 221 3.43 -0.09 28.51
N TYR A 222 3.08 1.17 28.78
CA TYR A 222 2.77 2.13 27.72
C TYR A 222 4.00 2.44 26.84
N ARG A 223 5.19 2.59 27.44
CA ARG A 223 6.46 2.81 26.72
C ARG A 223 6.76 1.64 25.78
N ALA A 224 6.66 0.41 26.29
CA ALA A 224 6.91 -0.80 25.52
C ALA A 224 5.94 -0.95 24.33
N VAL A 225 4.64 -0.68 24.53
CA VAL A 225 3.66 -0.70 23.42
C VAL A 225 4.04 0.30 22.33
N VAL A 226 4.35 1.55 22.70
CA VAL A 226 4.74 2.57 21.71
C VAL A 226 6.04 2.20 21.00
N ASP A 227 7.01 1.65 21.72
CA ASP A 227 8.31 1.27 21.16
C ASP A 227 8.19 0.11 20.16
N LEU A 228 7.43 -0.94 20.49
CA LEU A 228 7.18 -2.08 19.59
C LEU A 228 6.48 -1.63 18.30
N VAL A 229 5.40 -0.85 18.43
CA VAL A 229 4.66 -0.32 17.28
C VAL A 229 5.56 0.57 16.42
N ARG A 230 6.33 1.48 17.04
CA ARG A 230 7.25 2.38 16.33
C ARG A 230 8.36 1.61 15.62
N SER A 231 8.98 0.65 16.30
CA SER A 231 10.09 -0.15 15.78
C SER A 231 9.67 -0.93 14.52
N ARG A 232 8.48 -1.56 14.54
CA ARG A 232 7.93 -2.22 13.35
C ARG A 232 7.75 -1.25 12.18
N ILE A 233 7.20 -0.06 12.43
CA ILE A 233 6.94 0.93 11.37
C ILE A 233 8.25 1.43 10.76
N ILE A 234 9.25 1.74 11.59
CA ILE A 234 10.58 2.17 11.14
C ILE A 234 11.23 1.08 10.29
N LYS A 235 11.21 -0.18 10.76
CA LYS A 235 11.72 -1.33 10.01
C LYS A 235 11.02 -1.53 8.67
N ALA A 236 9.69 -1.41 8.63
CA ALA A 236 8.92 -1.48 7.39
C ALA A 236 9.32 -0.40 6.39
N ASN A 237 9.57 0.82 6.87
CA ASN A 237 10.01 1.92 6.03
C ASN A 237 11.46 1.77 5.59
N SER A 238 12.35 1.27 6.45
CA SER A 238 13.75 1.01 6.10
C SER A 238 13.90 -0.09 5.06
N VAL A 239 13.09 -1.14 5.10
CA VAL A 239 13.08 -2.20 4.08
C VAL A 239 12.50 -1.71 2.75
N LYS A 240 11.50 -0.81 2.78
CA LYS A 240 11.03 -0.15 1.55
C LYS A 240 12.11 0.74 0.95
N LEU A 241 12.89 1.43 1.78
CA LEU A 241 14.06 2.20 1.36
C LEU A 241 15.17 1.27 0.83
N SER A 242 15.47 0.15 1.48
CA SER A 242 16.48 -0.80 1.01
C SER A 242 16.09 -1.49 -0.29
N LYS A 243 14.79 -1.70 -0.57
CA LYS A 243 14.33 -2.12 -1.90
C LYS A 243 14.59 -1.08 -3.00
N LYS A 244 14.72 0.22 -2.66
CA LYS A 244 15.23 1.25 -3.59
C LYS A 244 16.75 1.16 -3.77
N ILE A 245 17.46 0.66 -2.75
CA ILE A 245 18.90 0.39 -2.78
C ILE A 245 19.16 -0.97 -3.44
N LYS A 246 19.34 -0.99 -4.76
CA LYS A 246 19.61 -2.22 -5.51
C LYS A 246 21.11 -2.37 -5.72
N LYS A 247 21.70 -3.52 -5.32
CA LYS A 247 23.15 -3.79 -5.39
C LYS A 247 24.02 -2.73 -4.68
N GLY A 248 23.56 -2.22 -3.54
CA GLY A 248 24.30 -1.24 -2.74
C GLY A 248 24.25 0.20 -3.24
N LEU A 249 23.52 0.48 -4.32
CA LEU A 249 23.35 1.82 -4.90
C LEU A 249 21.92 2.33 -4.65
N ASP A 250 21.77 3.47 -3.98
CA ASP A 250 20.50 4.20 -3.92
C ASP A 250 20.25 4.85 -5.29
N ILE A 251 19.31 4.27 -6.04
CA ILE A 251 19.02 4.69 -7.42
C ILE A 251 18.48 6.13 -7.46
N ASP A 252 17.70 6.54 -6.45
CA ASP A 252 17.07 7.87 -6.43
C ASP A 252 18.10 8.95 -6.10
N LEU A 253 19.04 8.67 -5.18
CA LEU A 253 20.19 9.54 -4.91
C LEU A 253 21.15 9.58 -6.11
N PHE A 254 21.50 8.43 -6.69
CA PHE A 254 22.37 8.37 -7.86
C PHE A 254 21.81 9.18 -9.04
N ILE A 255 20.52 9.02 -9.36
CA ILE A 255 19.88 9.82 -10.42
C ILE A 255 19.89 11.31 -10.06
N ARG A 256 19.74 11.68 -8.78
CA ARG A 256 19.79 13.08 -8.36
C ARG A 256 21.18 13.67 -8.58
N ASP A 257 22.22 12.95 -8.17
CA ASP A 257 23.61 13.41 -8.28
C ASP A 257 24.01 13.57 -9.75
N VAL A 258 23.65 12.59 -10.61
CA VAL A 258 23.86 12.69 -12.06
C VAL A 258 23.11 13.89 -12.64
N MET A 259 21.86 14.13 -12.25
CA MET A 259 21.08 15.27 -12.74
C MET A 259 21.64 16.61 -12.27
N GLN A 260 22.23 16.68 -11.08
CA GLN A 260 22.91 17.87 -10.59
C GLN A 260 24.12 18.22 -11.46
N GLU A 261 24.90 17.21 -11.87
CA GLU A 261 26.01 17.42 -12.80
C GLU A 261 25.55 17.75 -14.22
N VAL A 262 24.47 17.13 -14.71
CA VAL A 262 23.89 17.46 -16.02
C VAL A 262 23.54 18.96 -16.07
N GLY A 263 22.98 19.49 -14.98
CA GLY A 263 22.60 20.90 -14.84
C GLY A 263 21.24 21.20 -15.44
N GLU A 264 20.92 22.49 -15.57
CA GLU A 264 19.60 22.95 -16.03
C GLU A 264 19.40 22.91 -17.55
N GLU A 265 20.49 22.84 -18.31
CA GLU A 265 20.45 22.76 -19.78
C GLU A 265 20.27 21.30 -20.20
N THR A 266 19.01 20.86 -20.27
CA THR A 266 18.59 19.50 -20.65
C THR A 266 18.03 19.45 -22.08
N LEU A 267 17.92 18.24 -22.64
CA LEU A 267 17.21 18.05 -23.91
C LEU A 267 15.76 18.53 -23.84
N GLY A 268 15.04 18.24 -22.74
CA GLY A 268 13.65 18.66 -22.59
C GLY A 268 13.48 20.18 -22.54
N LYS A 269 14.38 20.90 -21.86
CA LYS A 269 14.43 22.37 -21.87
C LYS A 269 14.69 22.92 -23.26
N PHE A 270 15.72 22.41 -23.96
CA PHE A 270 16.02 22.79 -25.33
C PHE A 270 14.81 22.58 -26.26
N TYR A 271 14.13 21.44 -26.11
CA TYR A 271 12.94 21.12 -26.89
C TYR A 271 11.81 22.11 -26.65
N LYS A 272 11.55 22.47 -25.38
CA LYS A 272 10.50 23.43 -25.02
C LYS A 272 10.81 24.83 -25.56
N GLU A 273 12.05 25.29 -25.42
CA GLU A 273 12.43 26.67 -25.70
C GLU A 273 12.77 26.95 -27.16
N LYS A 274 13.39 25.98 -27.85
CA LYS A 274 13.87 26.15 -29.23
C LYS A 274 12.99 25.43 -30.25
N VAL A 275 12.39 24.29 -29.90
CA VAL A 275 11.58 23.54 -30.88
C VAL A 275 10.11 23.91 -30.79
N LEU A 276 9.49 23.82 -29.61
CA LEU A 276 8.04 24.01 -29.48
C LEU A 276 7.56 25.45 -29.73
N THR A 277 8.46 26.42 -29.62
CA THR A 277 8.20 27.85 -29.86
C THR A 277 8.20 28.20 -31.35
N HIS A 278 8.89 27.44 -32.20
CA HIS A 278 9.04 27.74 -33.63
C HIS A 278 8.02 26.99 -34.50
N LYS A 279 6.90 27.66 -34.80
CA LYS A 279 5.84 27.13 -35.69
C LYS A 279 6.15 27.46 -37.16
N PRO A 280 5.72 26.63 -38.14
CA PRO A 280 4.88 25.44 -37.98
C PRO A 280 5.66 24.17 -37.67
N LEU A 281 5.02 23.28 -36.88
CA LEU A 281 5.56 21.99 -36.45
C LEU A 281 4.74 20.84 -37.03
N TYR A 282 5.35 19.67 -37.20
CA TYR A 282 4.66 18.42 -37.48
C TYR A 282 5.21 17.28 -36.61
N THR A 283 4.49 16.18 -36.49
CA THR A 283 4.83 15.10 -35.54
C THR A 283 5.38 13.87 -36.26
N ARG A 284 6.48 13.32 -35.75
CA ARG A 284 7.05 12.04 -36.16
C ARG A 284 6.86 11.00 -35.06
N ASN A 285 6.51 9.78 -35.46
CA ASN A 285 6.40 8.62 -34.58
C ASN A 285 7.70 7.82 -34.65
N LEU A 286 8.30 7.57 -33.49
CA LEU A 286 9.59 6.92 -33.30
C LEU A 286 9.45 5.60 -32.53
N SER A 287 8.24 5.18 -32.14
CA SER A 287 8.00 3.99 -31.30
C SER A 287 8.62 2.71 -31.88
N SER A 288 8.71 2.57 -33.20
CA SER A 288 9.30 1.40 -33.86
C SER A 288 10.83 1.32 -33.72
N PHE A 289 11.49 2.37 -33.24
CA PHE A 289 12.95 2.46 -33.12
C PHE A 289 13.49 2.40 -31.68
N ILE A 290 12.61 2.38 -30.67
CA ILE A 290 13.01 2.34 -29.26
C ILE A 290 13.82 1.07 -28.97
N ASP A 291 14.90 1.22 -28.20
CA ASP A 291 15.84 0.16 -27.81
C ASP A 291 16.52 -0.56 -28.99
N LYS A 292 16.53 0.05 -30.18
CA LYS A 292 17.22 -0.47 -31.36
C LYS A 292 18.35 0.46 -31.78
N GLU A 293 19.41 -0.13 -32.31
CA GLU A 293 20.48 0.64 -32.95
C GLU A 293 19.98 1.22 -34.27
N VAL A 294 20.14 2.53 -34.45
CA VAL A 294 19.61 3.25 -35.61
C VAL A 294 20.74 3.88 -36.41
N LYS A 295 20.66 3.74 -37.73
CA LYS A 295 21.63 4.27 -38.69
C LYS A 295 20.95 5.28 -39.60
N ILE A 296 21.73 6.25 -40.07
CA ILE A 296 21.31 7.21 -41.08
C ILE A 296 21.86 6.73 -42.41
N GLU A 297 20.99 6.54 -43.39
CA GLU A 297 21.35 6.07 -44.73
C GLU A 297 20.87 7.08 -45.78
N LYS A 298 21.69 7.29 -46.80
CA LYS A 298 21.36 8.14 -47.95
C LYS A 298 20.66 7.32 -49.02
N GLU A 299 19.54 7.80 -49.52
CA GLU A 299 18.78 7.20 -50.63
C GLU A 299 18.81 8.10 -51.87
N ILE A 300 18.28 7.58 -52.98
CA ILE A 300 18.21 8.28 -54.28
C ILE A 300 17.40 9.58 -54.17
N PHE A 301 16.38 9.62 -53.31
CA PHE A 301 15.43 10.74 -53.18
C PHE A 301 15.38 11.37 -51.78
N GLY A 302 16.36 11.12 -50.92
CA GLY A 302 16.38 11.69 -49.56
C GLY A 302 17.26 10.92 -48.58
N TRP A 303 16.87 10.97 -47.32
CA TRP A 303 17.56 10.31 -46.21
C TRP A 303 16.60 9.39 -45.47
N LYS A 304 17.11 8.41 -44.74
CA LYS A 304 16.28 7.59 -43.85
C LYS A 304 16.98 7.25 -42.55
N LEU A 305 16.20 7.09 -41.49
CA LEU A 305 16.60 6.30 -40.33
C LEU A 305 16.24 4.85 -40.58
N SER A 306 17.22 3.95 -40.46
CA SER A 306 17.05 2.50 -40.61
C SER A 306 17.37 1.78 -39.30
N SER A 307 16.56 0.78 -38.98
CA SER A 307 16.89 -0.20 -37.93
C SER A 307 16.32 -1.57 -38.26
N LYS A 308 17.19 -2.49 -38.65
CA LYS A 308 16.84 -3.85 -39.10
C LYS A 308 15.78 -3.84 -40.21
N LYS A 309 14.51 -4.10 -39.87
CA LYS A 309 13.37 -4.17 -40.80
C LYS A 309 12.52 -2.90 -40.81
N GLU A 310 12.79 -1.96 -39.91
CA GLU A 310 12.07 -0.70 -39.78
C GLU A 310 12.85 0.41 -40.48
N TYR A 311 12.14 1.30 -41.16
CA TYR A 311 12.72 2.49 -41.75
C TYR A 311 11.77 3.68 -41.65
N LEU A 312 12.33 4.88 -41.59
CA LEU A 312 11.61 6.14 -41.56
C LEU A 312 12.27 7.11 -42.53
N GLU A 313 11.52 7.52 -43.55
CA GLU A 313 11.98 8.48 -44.56
C GLU A 313 12.04 9.91 -44.02
N CYS A 314 13.14 10.58 -44.33
CA CYS A 314 13.48 11.93 -43.95
C CYS A 314 13.78 12.77 -45.21
N PRO A 315 13.18 13.96 -45.35
CA PRO A 315 13.42 14.86 -46.47
C PRO A 315 14.86 15.40 -46.52
N SER A 316 15.55 15.50 -45.38
CA SER A 316 16.91 16.03 -45.28
C SER A 316 17.79 15.23 -44.32
N GLU A 317 19.11 15.42 -44.43
CA GLU A 317 20.09 14.82 -43.53
C GLU A 317 19.91 15.36 -42.11
N GLU A 318 19.60 16.66 -42.03
CA GLU A 318 19.39 17.39 -40.79
C GLU A 318 18.20 16.83 -40.00
N GLU A 319 17.09 16.49 -40.68
CA GLU A 319 15.97 15.83 -40.02
C GLU A 319 16.35 14.42 -39.54
N ALA A 320 17.10 13.66 -40.34
CA ALA A 320 17.53 12.32 -39.92
C ALA A 320 18.41 12.38 -38.66
N LYS A 321 19.35 13.32 -38.60
CA LYS A 321 20.19 13.57 -37.41
C LYS A 321 19.37 14.02 -36.21
N TYR A 322 18.44 14.95 -36.42
CA TYR A 322 17.54 15.41 -35.37
C TYR A 322 16.74 14.26 -34.75
N LEU A 323 16.10 13.42 -35.56
CA LEU A 323 15.29 12.32 -35.07
C LEU A 323 16.13 11.26 -34.35
N LYS A 324 17.36 11.00 -34.83
CA LYS A 324 18.28 10.04 -34.20
C LYS A 324 18.56 10.40 -32.74
N ILE A 325 18.81 11.67 -32.42
CA ILE A 325 19.07 12.14 -31.05
C ILE A 325 17.91 11.78 -30.11
N TRP A 326 16.67 11.98 -30.58
CA TRP A 326 15.47 11.70 -29.79
C TRP A 326 15.19 10.21 -29.64
N VAL A 327 15.50 9.40 -30.66
CA VAL A 327 15.43 7.94 -30.55
C VAL A 327 16.42 7.43 -29.50
N GLU A 328 17.67 7.90 -29.54
CA GLU A 328 18.69 7.52 -28.57
C GLU A 328 18.34 7.97 -27.14
N ALA A 329 17.60 9.07 -27.00
CA ALA A 329 17.03 9.52 -25.73
C ALA A 329 15.74 8.78 -25.31
N GLY A 330 15.28 7.79 -26.09
CA GLY A 330 14.12 6.95 -25.76
C GLY A 330 12.77 7.62 -25.96
N VAL A 331 12.67 8.62 -26.85
CA VAL A 331 11.42 9.36 -27.10
C VAL A 331 10.59 8.68 -28.18
N GLU A 332 9.32 8.38 -27.84
CA GLU A 332 8.44 7.65 -28.76
C GLU A 332 7.79 8.53 -29.83
N LYS A 333 7.58 9.82 -29.54
CA LYS A 333 6.93 10.78 -30.45
C LYS A 333 7.54 12.15 -30.25
N ILE A 334 7.90 12.80 -31.35
CA ILE A 334 8.55 14.12 -31.33
C ILE A 334 7.93 15.04 -32.38
N LYS A 335 7.87 16.34 -32.06
CA LYS A 335 7.55 17.39 -33.04
C LYS A 335 8.81 17.95 -33.68
N VAL A 336 8.76 18.19 -34.98
CA VAL A 336 9.86 18.70 -35.79
C VAL A 336 9.43 20.03 -36.43
N PRO A 337 10.30 21.07 -36.46
CA PRO A 337 10.08 22.27 -37.26
C PRO A 337 9.98 21.97 -38.75
N LYS A 338 9.02 22.58 -39.45
CA LYS A 338 8.94 22.50 -40.92
C LYS A 338 9.98 23.37 -41.63
N ASP A 339 10.54 24.35 -40.93
CA ASP A 339 11.58 25.23 -41.46
C ASP A 339 12.94 24.51 -41.42
N GLU A 340 13.42 24.11 -42.59
CA GLU A 340 14.69 23.40 -42.74
C GLU A 340 15.90 24.26 -42.38
N ASN A 341 15.85 25.57 -42.66
CA ASN A 341 16.95 26.47 -42.33
C ASN A 341 17.06 26.62 -40.80
N TYR A 342 15.91 26.74 -40.13
CA TYR A 342 15.87 26.77 -38.68
C TYR A 342 16.33 25.45 -38.05
N LEU A 343 15.90 24.32 -38.61
CA LEU A 343 16.34 23.01 -38.15
C LEU A 343 17.86 22.86 -38.25
N LYS A 344 18.45 23.35 -39.34
CA LYS A 344 19.90 23.37 -39.57
C LYS A 344 20.64 24.29 -38.59
N GLU A 345 20.02 25.39 -38.16
CA GLU A 345 20.58 26.31 -37.16
C GLU A 345 20.64 25.68 -35.75
N ILE A 346 19.57 24.99 -35.34
CA ILE A 346 19.46 24.44 -33.98
C ILE A 346 20.14 23.07 -33.83
N LEU A 347 20.30 22.30 -34.91
CA LEU A 347 20.82 20.95 -34.88
C LEU A 347 22.22 20.84 -34.26
N PRO A 348 23.22 21.68 -34.63
CA PRO A 348 24.55 21.62 -34.00
C PRO A 348 24.51 21.86 -32.49
N GLN A 349 23.62 22.74 -32.02
CA GLN A 349 23.44 23.01 -30.59
C GLN A 349 22.84 21.78 -29.88
N LEU A 350 21.87 21.12 -30.51
CA LEU A 350 21.25 19.90 -29.99
C LEU A 350 22.24 18.72 -29.95
N GLU A 351 23.07 18.56 -30.99
CA GLU A 351 24.12 17.54 -31.06
C GLU A 351 25.17 17.74 -29.97
N SER A 352 25.68 18.97 -29.82
CA SER A 352 26.64 19.32 -28.77
C SER A 352 26.06 19.11 -27.37
N LEU A 353 24.78 19.46 -27.18
CA LEU A 353 24.08 19.24 -25.92
C LEU A 353 23.94 17.75 -25.60
N LYS A 354 23.50 16.94 -26.57
CA LYS A 354 23.37 15.49 -26.42
C LYS A 354 24.71 14.86 -26.06
N GLN A 355 25.77 15.18 -26.80
CA GLN A 355 27.11 14.66 -26.56
C GLN A 355 27.61 14.99 -25.15
N ARG A 356 27.47 16.25 -24.71
CA ARG A 356 27.87 16.68 -23.36
C ARG A 356 27.13 15.91 -22.26
N ILE A 357 25.84 15.65 -22.47
CA ILE A 357 25.02 14.87 -21.52
C ILE A 357 25.44 13.40 -21.53
N ASP A 358 25.67 12.81 -22.70
CA ASP A 358 26.18 11.43 -22.83
C ASP A 358 27.51 11.26 -22.08
N GLU A 359 28.47 12.16 -22.29
CA GLU A 359 29.78 12.13 -21.63
C GLU A 359 29.65 12.14 -20.10
N LYS A 360 28.79 13.03 -19.56
CA LYS A 360 28.50 13.08 -18.13
C LYS A 360 27.88 11.77 -17.64
N ILE A 361 26.85 11.27 -18.31
CA ILE A 361 26.18 10.02 -17.93
C ILE A 361 27.15 8.83 -17.98
N CYS A 362 28.00 8.74 -19.00
CA CYS A 362 28.96 7.64 -19.18
C CYS A 362 29.94 7.56 -17.99
N ILE A 363 30.49 8.68 -17.53
CA ILE A 363 31.40 8.72 -16.36
C ILE A 363 30.74 8.06 -15.14
N TYR A 364 29.46 8.35 -14.90
CA TYR A 364 28.72 7.77 -13.77
C TYR A 364 28.34 6.30 -13.98
N LEU A 365 27.94 5.93 -15.19
CA LEU A 365 27.52 4.56 -15.51
C LEU A 365 28.68 3.57 -15.61
N ASP A 366 29.89 4.02 -15.94
CA ASP A 366 31.06 3.15 -16.05
C ASP A 366 31.46 2.50 -14.73
N SER A 367 31.15 3.16 -13.61
CA SER A 367 31.31 2.61 -12.25
C SER A 367 30.42 1.38 -11.98
N ILE A 368 29.38 1.16 -12.79
CA ILE A 368 28.38 0.10 -12.60
C ILE A 368 28.77 -1.13 -13.42
N LEU A 369 29.35 -2.14 -12.78
CA LEU A 369 29.84 -3.36 -13.45
C LEU A 369 28.75 -4.24 -14.06
N ASP A 370 27.52 -4.20 -13.52
CA ASP A 370 26.43 -5.03 -14.01
C ASP A 370 25.73 -4.41 -15.22
N GLN A 371 25.90 -5.03 -16.38
CA GLN A 371 25.39 -4.52 -17.66
C GLN A 371 23.87 -4.34 -17.67
N LYS A 372 23.10 -5.29 -17.12
CA LYS A 372 21.63 -5.21 -17.08
C LYS A 372 21.14 -4.06 -16.19
N PHE A 373 21.78 -3.86 -15.05
CA PHE A 373 21.47 -2.77 -14.13
C PHE A 373 21.91 -1.41 -14.68
N ARG A 374 23.07 -1.34 -15.35
CA ARG A 374 23.55 -0.14 -16.06
C ARG A 374 22.53 0.33 -17.09
N SER A 375 22.05 -0.56 -17.96
CA SER A 375 21.02 -0.22 -18.96
C SER A 375 19.70 0.24 -18.33
N GLN A 376 19.28 -0.38 -17.22
CA GLN A 376 18.07 0.04 -16.49
C GLN A 376 18.18 1.46 -15.93
N ILE A 377 19.35 1.84 -15.40
CA ILE A 377 19.61 3.18 -14.86
C ILE A 377 19.71 4.20 -15.98
N GLN A 378 20.42 3.87 -17.06
CA GLN A 378 20.55 4.72 -18.24
C GLN A 378 19.19 5.11 -18.82
N HIS A 379 18.27 4.15 -18.95
CA HIS A 379 16.92 4.41 -19.44
C HIS A 379 16.15 5.39 -18.53
N LYS A 380 16.24 5.22 -17.20
CA LYS A 380 15.60 6.13 -16.24
C LYS A 380 16.17 7.54 -16.27
N LEU A 381 17.48 7.69 -16.46
CA LEU A 381 18.14 8.99 -16.59
C LEU A 381 17.61 9.74 -17.81
N TRP A 382 17.56 9.09 -18.97
CA TRP A 382 17.04 9.70 -20.20
C TRP A 382 15.58 10.13 -20.10
N GLN A 383 14.72 9.31 -19.48
CA GLN A 383 13.33 9.70 -19.21
C GLN A 383 13.25 11.02 -18.42
N LYS A 384 14.14 11.20 -17.43
CA LYS A 384 14.15 12.40 -16.60
C LYS A 384 14.68 13.63 -17.34
N ILE A 385 15.78 13.47 -18.09
CA ILE A 385 16.43 14.53 -18.88
C ILE A 385 15.52 15.07 -19.99
N VAL A 386 14.68 14.21 -20.58
CA VAL A 386 13.71 14.63 -21.59
C VAL A 386 12.46 15.27 -20.97
N SER A 387 12.09 14.88 -19.73
CA SER A 387 10.88 15.39 -19.07
C SER A 387 11.03 16.82 -18.49
N GLN A 388 12.24 17.17 -18.04
CA GLN A 388 12.60 18.51 -17.57
C GLN A 388 12.85 19.42 -18.74
#